data_AF-A0AB35YWG1-F1
#
_entry.id   AF-A0AB35YWG1-F1
#
_cell.length_a   1.000
_cell.length_b   1.000
_cell.length_c   1.000
_cell.angle_alpha   90.00
_cell.angle_beta   90.00
_cell.angle_gamma   90.00
#
_symmetry.space_group_name_H-M   'P 1'
#
loop_
_entity.id
_entity.type
_entity.pdbx_description
1 polymer ?
#
loop_
_entity_poly.entity_id
_entity_poly.type
_entity_poly.pdbx_seq_one_letter_code
_entity_poly.pdbx_strand_id
1 'polypeptide(L)'
;MKKTFSILLIIFPIFCFGQTINFSDINFKNALLNNNCVDIDNDGFPDTNADTNNDGEIQLTEAESIIGLHLSSSYIQSMNEISYFVNLQHLSVINNNLTSLDVSQLIYLVKLYVYNNYQLNSLILPQTNSLEELLCFNNILNSLDISNNTNLKILHCYNNGLTNLDISQNLILEDLQCGGISNPNLLTNIDLTQHINLKEFGCHNCLISNIDLSQNINLESLHLQQNNLTELDLSQNTSLNTLSCQNNELTLLNIKNGNNNFLSMLAYNNPNLTCIEVDDVNYANNSGWNINNTQAQYNLDCSNLSILEFDKPEIEIYPNPTKSKLNIKSKAQIEQVIIYSILGKFIRKKLNTSMIDISEFDSGIYFLKIKAKNSISTIKIIKE
;
A
#
# COMPACT_ATOMS: atom_id res chain seq x y z
N MET A 1 -70.79 -61.13 12.03
CA MET A 1 -69.35 -61.19 12.37
C MET A 1 -68.66 -59.97 11.76
N LYS A 2 -68.55 -58.86 12.51
CA LYS A 2 -67.73 -57.72 12.10
C LYS A 2 -66.30 -57.98 12.59
N LYS A 3 -65.36 -58.24 11.68
CA LYS A 3 -63.94 -58.40 12.01
C LYS A 3 -63.31 -57.02 12.13
N THR A 4 -63.04 -56.60 13.36
CA THR A 4 -62.18 -55.44 13.66
C THR A 4 -60.74 -55.82 13.37
N PHE A 5 -60.14 -55.19 12.35
CA PHE A 5 -58.70 -55.23 12.11
C PHE A 5 -58.04 -54.15 12.98
N SER A 6 -57.42 -54.56 14.08
CA SER A 6 -56.50 -53.69 14.82
C SER A 6 -55.17 -53.67 14.08
N ILE A 7 -54.87 -52.54 13.43
CA ILE A 7 -53.55 -52.26 12.86
C ILE A 7 -52.64 -51.87 14.03
N LEU A 8 -51.70 -52.75 14.38
CA LEU A 8 -50.66 -52.46 15.35
C LEU A 8 -49.62 -51.55 14.66
N LEU A 9 -49.68 -50.24 14.94
CA LEU A 9 -48.69 -49.28 14.45
C LEU A 9 -47.40 -49.46 15.28
N ILE A 10 -46.45 -50.22 14.75
CA ILE A 10 -45.11 -50.34 15.35
C ILE A 10 -44.35 -49.06 14.99
N ILE A 11 -44.34 -48.10 15.92
CA ILE A 11 -43.47 -46.92 15.84
C ILE A 11 -42.07 -47.39 16.23
N PHE A 12 -41.21 -47.66 15.24
CA PHE A 12 -39.78 -47.75 15.49
C PHE A 12 -39.28 -46.35 15.85
N PRO A 13 -38.60 -46.15 16.99
CA PRO A 13 -37.88 -44.91 17.22
C PRO A 13 -36.76 -44.85 16.18
N ILE A 14 -36.92 -43.97 15.18
CA ILE A 14 -35.81 -43.58 14.31
C ILE A 14 -34.91 -42.72 15.19
N PHE A 15 -33.92 -43.33 15.82
CA PHE A 15 -32.79 -42.59 16.37
C PHE A 15 -32.03 -42.02 15.17
N CYS A 16 -32.33 -40.78 14.84
CA CYS A 16 -31.55 -40.02 13.87
C CYS A 16 -30.25 -39.64 14.56
N PHE A 17 -29.25 -40.53 14.54
CA PHE A 17 -27.90 -40.16 14.93
C PHE A 17 -27.42 -39.13 13.90
N GLY A 18 -27.01 -37.95 14.37
CA GLY A 18 -26.36 -36.96 13.52
C GLY A 18 -25.15 -37.59 12.85
N GLN A 19 -24.91 -37.28 11.57
CA GLN A 19 -23.77 -37.82 10.85
C GLN A 19 -22.47 -37.31 11.49
N THR A 20 -21.64 -38.20 12.02
CA THR A 20 -20.33 -37.86 12.59
C THR A 20 -19.37 -37.38 11.50
N ILE A 21 -18.65 -36.28 11.77
CA ILE A 21 -17.61 -35.74 10.91
C ILE A 21 -16.28 -36.46 11.22
N ASN A 22 -15.60 -36.94 10.17
CA ASN A 22 -14.28 -37.55 10.31
C ASN A 22 -13.18 -36.52 10.02
N PHE A 23 -12.42 -36.12 11.05
CA PHE A 23 -11.37 -35.12 10.95
C PHE A 23 -10.04 -35.74 10.55
N SER A 24 -9.43 -35.18 9.50
CA SER A 24 -8.09 -35.58 9.05
C SER A 24 -6.97 -35.11 9.98
N ASP A 25 -7.17 -34.00 10.70
CA ASP A 25 -6.24 -33.46 11.68
C ASP A 25 -6.73 -33.73 13.12
N ILE A 26 -5.94 -34.49 13.88
CA ILE A 26 -6.29 -34.85 15.26
C ILE A 26 -6.28 -33.64 16.21
N ASN A 27 -5.42 -32.65 15.97
CA ASN A 27 -5.36 -31.44 16.78
C ASN A 27 -6.59 -30.56 16.51
N PHE A 28 -7.08 -30.54 15.26
CA PHE A 28 -8.34 -29.85 14.94
C PHE A 28 -9.51 -30.48 15.71
N LYS A 29 -9.68 -31.81 15.65
CA LYS A 29 -10.71 -32.50 16.44
C LYS A 29 -10.53 -32.27 17.94
N ASN A 30 -9.31 -32.40 18.47
CA ASN A 30 -9.05 -32.20 19.89
C ASN A 30 -9.38 -30.77 20.36
N ALA A 31 -9.11 -29.76 19.53
CA ALA A 31 -9.46 -28.38 19.85
C ALA A 31 -10.98 -28.19 19.93
N LEU A 32 -11.73 -28.81 19.02
CA LEU A 32 -13.20 -28.78 19.02
C LEU A 32 -13.81 -29.49 20.24
N LEU A 33 -13.22 -30.59 20.69
CA LEU A 33 -13.74 -31.38 21.82
C LEU A 33 -13.37 -30.81 23.18
N ASN A 34 -12.13 -30.35 23.35
CA ASN A 34 -11.53 -30.14 24.68
C ASN A 34 -11.36 -28.67 25.07
N ASN A 35 -11.49 -27.74 24.11
CA ASN A 35 -11.31 -26.32 24.38
C ASN A 35 -12.66 -25.60 24.25
N ASN A 36 -12.84 -24.56 25.07
CA ASN A 36 -13.83 -23.54 24.76
C ASN A 36 -13.39 -22.84 23.47
N CYS A 37 -14.09 -23.12 22.38
CA CYS A 37 -13.77 -22.62 21.05
C CYS A 37 -15.01 -22.07 20.33
N VAL A 38 -16.22 -22.38 20.78
CA VAL A 38 -17.46 -21.91 20.19
C VAL A 38 -17.94 -20.66 20.92
N ASP A 39 -18.20 -19.60 20.16
CA ASP A 39 -18.87 -18.38 20.61
C ASP A 39 -20.36 -18.50 20.25
N ILE A 40 -21.22 -18.62 21.27
CA ILE A 40 -22.66 -18.89 21.09
C ILE A 40 -23.52 -17.62 21.11
N ASP A 41 -23.03 -16.53 21.69
CA ASP A 41 -23.77 -15.27 21.82
C ASP A 41 -23.19 -14.12 20.98
N ASN A 42 -22.11 -14.40 20.24
CA ASN A 42 -21.41 -13.51 19.33
C ASN A 42 -20.83 -12.28 20.06
N ASP A 43 -20.41 -12.44 21.32
CA ASP A 43 -19.70 -11.41 22.07
C ASP A 43 -18.19 -11.33 21.72
N GLY A 44 -17.71 -12.28 20.91
CA GLY A 44 -16.33 -12.39 20.46
C GLY A 44 -15.45 -13.29 21.33
N PHE A 45 -15.99 -13.91 22.37
CA PHE A 45 -15.29 -14.81 23.27
C PHE A 45 -15.88 -16.23 23.20
N PRO A 46 -15.03 -17.27 23.29
CA PRO A 46 -15.53 -18.64 23.27
C PRO A 46 -16.13 -19.07 24.61
N ASP A 47 -17.34 -19.58 24.58
CA ASP A 47 -18.15 -20.01 25.73
C ASP A 47 -17.99 -21.50 26.06
N THR A 48 -17.96 -22.33 25.01
CA THR A 48 -18.08 -23.79 25.13
C THR A 48 -17.26 -24.51 24.05
N ASN A 49 -17.11 -25.82 24.20
CA ASN A 49 -16.61 -26.69 23.15
C ASN A 49 -17.69 -26.94 22.07
N ALA A 50 -17.32 -27.59 20.97
CA ALA A 50 -18.23 -27.92 19.88
C ALA A 50 -19.03 -29.21 20.12
N ASP A 51 -18.62 -30.06 21.06
CA ASP A 51 -19.30 -31.32 21.44
C ASP A 51 -20.45 -31.03 22.42
N THR A 52 -21.60 -30.69 21.87
CA THR A 52 -22.78 -30.25 22.64
C THR A 52 -23.45 -31.41 23.38
N ASN A 53 -23.33 -32.63 22.87
CA ASN A 53 -23.96 -33.81 23.45
C ASN A 53 -23.01 -34.62 24.37
N ASN A 54 -21.72 -34.25 24.41
CA ASN A 54 -20.63 -34.86 25.18
C ASN A 54 -20.41 -36.35 24.86
N ASP A 55 -20.58 -36.74 23.60
CA ASP A 55 -20.35 -38.12 23.15
C ASP A 55 -18.93 -38.38 22.62
N GLY A 56 -18.08 -37.34 22.61
CA GLY A 56 -16.67 -37.41 22.19
C GLY A 56 -16.47 -37.37 20.68
N GLU A 57 -17.54 -37.13 19.92
CA GLU A 57 -17.53 -36.93 18.49
C GLU A 57 -18.13 -35.57 18.14
N ILE A 58 -17.88 -35.08 16.92
CA ILE A 58 -18.56 -33.89 16.40
C ILE A 58 -19.50 -34.36 15.29
N GLN A 59 -20.80 -34.10 15.45
CA GLN A 59 -21.78 -34.38 14.41
C GLN A 59 -22.03 -33.17 13.51
N LEU A 60 -22.54 -33.44 12.31
CA LEU A 60 -22.92 -32.41 11.34
C LEU A 60 -23.86 -31.37 11.94
N THR A 61 -24.84 -31.80 12.74
CA THR A 61 -25.78 -30.89 13.42
C THR A 61 -25.10 -29.97 14.41
N GLU A 62 -24.01 -30.41 15.04
CA GLU A 62 -23.25 -29.58 15.98
C GLU A 62 -22.43 -28.55 15.19
N ALA A 63 -21.71 -28.98 14.15
CA ALA A 63 -20.98 -28.09 13.26
C ALA A 63 -21.87 -27.03 12.60
N GLU A 64 -23.06 -27.42 12.14
CA GLU A 64 -24.05 -26.52 11.55
C GLU A 64 -24.64 -25.52 12.56
N SER A 65 -24.61 -25.82 13.86
CA SER A 65 -25.14 -24.92 14.90
C SER A 65 -24.17 -23.79 15.29
N ILE A 66 -22.90 -23.91 14.91
CA ILE A 66 -21.83 -23.00 15.32
C ILE A 66 -21.79 -21.77 14.42
N ILE A 67 -21.79 -20.59 15.05
CA ILE A 67 -21.72 -19.28 14.38
C ILE A 67 -20.36 -18.60 14.55
N GLY A 68 -19.67 -18.83 15.68
CA GLY A 68 -18.33 -18.32 15.95
C GLY A 68 -17.40 -19.43 16.40
N LEU A 69 -16.20 -19.49 15.83
CA LEU A 69 -15.22 -20.55 16.12
C LEU A 69 -13.80 -19.98 16.29
N HIS A 70 -13.21 -20.25 17.45
CA HIS A 70 -11.93 -19.75 17.92
C HIS A 70 -10.97 -20.90 18.21
N LEU A 71 -10.01 -21.11 17.32
CA LEU A 71 -9.04 -22.19 17.34
C LEU A 71 -7.63 -21.60 17.39
N SER A 72 -7.21 -21.14 18.57
CA SER A 72 -5.89 -20.53 18.75
C SER A 72 -4.88 -21.51 19.35
N SER A 73 -3.62 -21.42 18.91
CA SER A 73 -2.47 -22.08 19.56
C SER A 73 -2.65 -23.59 19.78
N SER A 74 -3.31 -24.28 18.84
CA SER A 74 -3.69 -25.68 18.97
C SER A 74 -2.85 -26.62 18.09
N TYR A 75 -1.77 -26.11 17.47
CA TYR A 75 -0.90 -26.88 16.57
C TYR A 75 -1.65 -27.54 15.40
N ILE A 76 -2.74 -26.92 14.95
CA ILE A 76 -3.55 -27.41 13.83
C ILE A 76 -2.74 -27.26 12.54
N GLN A 77 -2.65 -28.33 11.75
CA GLN A 77 -1.90 -28.37 10.48
C GLN A 77 -2.84 -28.39 9.27
N SER A 78 -4.07 -28.89 9.44
CA SER A 78 -5.10 -28.93 8.40
C SER A 78 -6.49 -28.71 8.97
N MET A 79 -7.35 -28.05 8.18
CA MET A 79 -8.75 -27.77 8.50
C MET A 79 -9.68 -28.13 7.33
N ASN A 80 -9.45 -29.26 6.67
CA ASN A 80 -10.25 -29.67 5.50
C ASN A 80 -11.76 -29.79 5.84
N GLU A 81 -12.07 -30.20 7.06
CA GLU A 81 -13.44 -30.40 7.53
C GLU A 81 -14.13 -29.11 7.99
N ILE A 82 -13.48 -27.94 7.88
CA ILE A 82 -14.13 -26.66 8.20
C ILE A 82 -15.35 -26.38 7.32
N SER A 83 -15.42 -27.00 6.13
CA SER A 83 -16.54 -26.88 5.19
C SER A 83 -17.88 -27.38 5.75
N TYR A 84 -17.90 -28.17 6.83
CA TYR A 84 -19.15 -28.59 7.48
C TYR A 84 -19.75 -27.53 8.40
N PHE A 85 -19.00 -26.49 8.76
CA PHE A 85 -19.44 -25.42 9.66
C PHE A 85 -20.12 -24.28 8.87
N VAL A 86 -21.15 -24.64 8.11
CA VAL A 86 -21.73 -23.80 7.04
C VAL A 86 -22.36 -22.49 7.51
N ASN A 87 -22.69 -22.36 8.79
CA ASN A 87 -23.31 -21.16 9.37
C ASN A 87 -22.32 -20.23 10.09
N LEU A 88 -21.00 -20.49 9.94
CA LEU A 88 -19.96 -19.65 10.52
C LEU A 88 -20.03 -18.21 10.00
N GLN A 89 -20.02 -17.27 10.95
CA GLN A 89 -19.91 -15.83 10.74
C GLN A 89 -18.55 -15.31 11.22
N HIS A 90 -17.96 -15.96 12.23
CA HIS A 90 -16.65 -15.61 12.75
C HIS A 90 -15.76 -16.85 12.82
N LEU A 91 -14.60 -16.79 12.15
CA LEU A 91 -13.59 -17.84 12.24
C LEU A 91 -12.24 -17.24 12.62
N SER A 92 -11.67 -17.73 13.71
CA SER A 92 -10.36 -17.33 14.21
C SER A 92 -9.46 -18.55 14.35
N VAL A 93 -8.41 -18.64 13.53
CA VAL A 93 -7.42 -19.73 13.49
C VAL A 93 -6.01 -19.17 13.64
N ILE A 94 -5.71 -18.65 14.82
CA ILE A 94 -4.51 -17.86 15.09
C ILE A 94 -3.40 -18.73 15.70
N ASN A 95 -2.14 -18.46 15.36
CA ASN A 95 -0.98 -19.17 15.94
C ASN A 95 -1.04 -20.69 15.75
N ASN A 96 -1.34 -21.17 14.54
CA ASN A 96 -1.30 -22.59 14.19
C ASN A 96 -0.23 -22.86 13.12
N ASN A 97 -0.27 -24.06 12.55
CA ASN A 97 0.72 -24.58 11.61
C ASN A 97 0.09 -24.89 10.25
N LEU A 98 -0.96 -24.14 9.87
CA LEU A 98 -1.64 -24.35 8.59
C LEU A 98 -0.69 -24.09 7.43
N THR A 99 -0.83 -24.92 6.38
CA THR A 99 -0.16 -24.71 5.09
C THR A 99 -1.11 -24.18 4.02
N SER A 100 -2.40 -24.52 4.14
CA SER A 100 -3.49 -24.00 3.32
C SER A 100 -4.76 -23.88 4.16
N LEU A 101 -5.64 -22.96 3.77
CA LEU A 101 -6.98 -22.83 4.31
C LEU A 101 -7.96 -22.51 3.17
N ASP A 102 -8.96 -23.37 3.00
CA ASP A 102 -10.07 -23.14 2.07
C ASP A 102 -11.35 -22.92 2.87
N VAL A 103 -11.87 -21.70 2.81
CA VAL A 103 -13.14 -21.29 3.42
C VAL A 103 -14.15 -20.85 2.36
N SER A 104 -13.97 -21.26 1.11
CA SER A 104 -14.84 -20.87 -0.01
C SER A 104 -16.32 -21.21 0.20
N GLN A 105 -16.61 -22.24 1.00
CA GLN A 105 -17.96 -22.69 1.32
C GLN A 105 -18.61 -21.93 2.50
N LEU A 106 -17.84 -21.14 3.26
CA LEU A 106 -18.34 -20.39 4.42
C LEU A 106 -18.99 -19.07 3.97
N ILE A 107 -20.12 -19.17 3.28
CA ILE A 107 -20.77 -18.06 2.58
C ILE A 107 -21.34 -16.95 3.49
N TYR A 108 -21.46 -17.22 4.80
CA TYR A 108 -21.92 -16.27 5.80
C TYR A 108 -20.78 -15.65 6.62
N LEU A 109 -19.53 -15.96 6.29
CA LEU A 109 -18.37 -15.48 7.04
C LEU A 109 -18.26 -13.96 6.94
N VAL A 110 -18.25 -13.30 8.10
CA VAL A 110 -18.13 -11.85 8.28
C VAL A 110 -16.73 -11.47 8.73
N LYS A 111 -16.13 -12.28 9.63
CA LYS A 111 -14.79 -12.05 10.19
C LYS A 111 -13.91 -13.29 10.02
N LEU A 112 -12.72 -13.10 9.47
CA LEU A 112 -11.72 -14.15 9.33
C LEU A 112 -10.37 -13.71 9.88
N TYR A 113 -9.92 -14.36 10.95
CA TYR A 113 -8.60 -14.17 11.53
C TYR A 113 -7.77 -15.43 11.33
N VAL A 114 -6.70 -15.35 10.55
CA VAL A 114 -5.84 -16.50 10.20
C VAL A 114 -4.35 -16.12 10.30
N TYR A 115 -4.04 -15.12 11.12
CA TYR A 115 -2.68 -14.61 11.26
C TYR A 115 -1.78 -15.54 12.10
N ASN A 116 -0.47 -15.39 11.92
CA ASN A 116 0.57 -16.20 12.56
C ASN A 116 0.50 -17.71 12.24
N ASN A 117 0.08 -18.08 11.03
CA ASN A 117 0.30 -19.41 10.48
C ASN A 117 1.51 -19.34 9.54
N TYR A 118 2.72 -19.34 10.10
CA TYR A 118 3.98 -19.02 9.39
C TYR A 118 4.32 -19.93 8.19
N GLN A 119 3.50 -20.94 7.87
CA GLN A 119 3.62 -21.83 6.71
C GLN A 119 2.44 -21.72 5.71
N LEU A 120 1.45 -20.88 6.01
CA LEU A 120 0.24 -20.70 5.21
C LEU A 120 0.59 -19.94 3.93
N ASN A 121 0.56 -20.66 2.80
CA ASN A 121 0.88 -20.12 1.48
C ASN A 121 -0.34 -20.04 0.54
N SER A 122 -1.47 -20.63 0.95
CA SER A 122 -2.73 -20.62 0.20
C SER A 122 -3.90 -20.31 1.12
N LEU A 123 -4.65 -19.26 0.81
CA LEU A 123 -5.88 -18.87 1.48
C LEU A 123 -6.95 -18.63 0.41
N ILE A 124 -8.00 -19.46 0.43
CA ILE A 124 -9.12 -19.36 -0.49
C ILE A 124 -10.32 -18.80 0.28
N LEU A 125 -10.73 -17.58 -0.08
CA LEU A 125 -11.80 -16.85 0.58
C LEU A 125 -13.20 -17.21 0.04
N PRO A 126 -14.27 -16.96 0.82
CA PRO A 126 -15.64 -17.06 0.32
C PRO A 126 -15.82 -16.13 -0.88
N GLN A 127 -16.47 -16.64 -1.92
CA GLN A 127 -16.81 -15.86 -3.12
C GLN A 127 -18.12 -15.08 -2.88
N THR A 128 -18.19 -14.39 -1.74
CA THR A 128 -19.39 -13.68 -1.25
C THR A 128 -19.02 -12.31 -0.68
N ASN A 129 -20.01 -11.41 -0.69
CA ASN A 129 -19.86 -10.05 -0.16
C ASN A 129 -20.15 -9.98 1.35
N SER A 130 -20.06 -11.08 2.11
CA SER A 130 -20.33 -11.04 3.56
C SER A 130 -19.12 -10.62 4.38
N LEU A 131 -17.91 -10.87 3.89
CA LEU A 131 -16.68 -10.64 4.65
C LEU A 131 -16.42 -9.14 4.83
N GLU A 132 -16.38 -8.69 6.09
CA GLU A 132 -16.14 -7.30 6.48
C GLU A 132 -14.73 -7.09 7.05
N GLU A 133 -14.13 -8.13 7.64
CA GLU A 133 -12.83 -8.04 8.30
C GLU A 133 -11.96 -9.26 7.99
N LEU A 134 -10.75 -9.01 7.49
CA LEU A 134 -9.76 -10.05 7.18
C LEU A 134 -8.41 -9.70 7.82
N LEU A 135 -7.99 -10.52 8.78
CA LEU A 135 -6.68 -10.44 9.41
C LEU A 135 -5.87 -11.69 9.05
N CYS A 136 -5.02 -11.59 8.03
CA CYS A 136 -4.22 -12.69 7.48
C CYS A 136 -2.71 -12.40 7.49
N PHE A 137 -2.26 -11.55 8.40
CA PHE A 137 -0.85 -11.16 8.52
C PHE A 137 0.06 -12.27 9.08
N ASN A 138 1.38 -12.13 8.91
CA ASN A 138 2.38 -13.09 9.39
C ASN A 138 2.15 -14.52 8.87
N ASN A 139 1.94 -14.62 7.56
CA ASN A 139 1.87 -15.88 6.81
C ASN A 139 2.92 -15.84 5.68
N ILE A 140 2.80 -16.69 4.67
CA ILE A 140 3.68 -16.71 3.49
C ILE A 140 2.87 -16.68 2.18
N LEU A 141 1.77 -15.91 2.17
CA LEU A 141 0.90 -15.76 1.00
C LEU A 141 1.62 -14.97 -0.11
N ASN A 142 1.76 -15.58 -1.28
CA ASN A 142 2.31 -14.91 -2.46
C ASN A 142 1.24 -14.14 -3.26
N SER A 143 -0.03 -14.46 -3.03
CA SER A 143 -1.19 -13.83 -3.64
C SER A 143 -2.35 -13.83 -2.66
N LEU A 144 -3.22 -12.83 -2.77
CA LEU A 144 -4.44 -12.72 -2.00
C LEU A 144 -5.53 -12.18 -2.93
N ASP A 145 -6.53 -13.01 -3.24
CA ASP A 145 -7.69 -12.60 -4.05
C ASP A 145 -8.85 -12.24 -3.12
N ILE A 146 -9.20 -10.96 -3.13
CA ILE A 146 -10.29 -10.34 -2.35
C ILE A 146 -11.32 -9.65 -3.26
N SER A 147 -11.29 -9.94 -4.56
CA SER A 147 -12.09 -9.25 -5.58
C SER A 147 -13.60 -9.38 -5.36
N ASN A 148 -14.05 -10.47 -4.75
CA ASN A 148 -15.46 -10.71 -4.42
C ASN A 148 -15.86 -10.23 -3.01
N ASN A 149 -14.92 -9.75 -2.20
CA ASN A 149 -15.20 -9.33 -0.83
C ASN A 149 -15.45 -7.81 -0.76
N THR A 150 -16.43 -7.31 -1.51
CA THR A 150 -16.65 -5.86 -1.69
C THR A 150 -17.09 -5.13 -0.42
N ASN A 151 -17.51 -5.86 0.62
CA ASN A 151 -17.90 -5.29 1.92
C ASN A 151 -16.73 -5.24 2.93
N LEU A 152 -15.51 -5.55 2.50
CA LEU A 152 -14.33 -5.52 3.34
C LEU A 152 -14.05 -4.07 3.80
N LYS A 153 -14.06 -3.85 5.12
CA LYS A 153 -13.75 -2.58 5.78
C LYS A 153 -12.35 -2.57 6.38
N ILE A 154 -11.87 -3.73 6.83
CA ILE A 154 -10.58 -3.89 7.49
C ILE A 154 -9.81 -5.01 6.80
N LEU A 155 -8.60 -4.69 6.33
CA LEU A 155 -7.68 -5.66 5.73
C LEU A 155 -6.29 -5.52 6.32
N HIS A 156 -5.87 -6.52 7.10
CA HIS A 156 -4.49 -6.64 7.58
C HIS A 156 -3.83 -7.86 6.94
N CYS A 157 -3.00 -7.62 5.93
CA CYS A 157 -2.28 -8.64 5.18
C CYS A 157 -0.76 -8.42 5.19
N TYR A 158 -0.25 -7.63 6.13
CA TYR A 158 1.19 -7.40 6.27
C TYR A 158 1.96 -8.70 6.57
N ASN A 159 3.26 -8.72 6.25
CA ASN A 159 4.13 -9.87 6.44
C ASN A 159 3.67 -11.17 5.71
N ASN A 160 3.49 -11.12 4.38
CA ASN A 160 3.06 -12.28 3.58
C ASN A 160 3.98 -12.62 2.40
N GLY A 161 4.70 -11.65 1.85
CA GLY A 161 5.46 -11.81 0.60
C GLY A 161 4.63 -11.49 -0.66
N LEU A 162 3.53 -10.74 -0.51
CA LEU A 162 2.72 -10.28 -1.65
C LEU A 162 3.54 -9.36 -2.55
N THR A 163 3.52 -9.60 -3.86
CA THR A 163 4.16 -8.72 -4.86
C THR A 163 3.18 -7.74 -5.52
N ASN A 164 1.88 -8.04 -5.42
CA ASN A 164 0.79 -7.20 -5.86
C ASN A 164 -0.40 -7.37 -4.89
N LEU A 165 -1.24 -6.34 -4.78
CA LEU A 165 -2.48 -6.37 -4.03
C LEU A 165 -3.53 -5.53 -4.78
N ASP A 166 -4.49 -6.20 -5.42
CA ASP A 166 -5.60 -5.53 -6.09
C ASP A 166 -6.75 -5.31 -5.10
N ILE A 167 -7.03 -4.04 -4.80
CA ILE A 167 -8.09 -3.59 -3.89
C ILE A 167 -9.20 -2.83 -4.63
N SER A 168 -9.24 -2.91 -5.96
CA SER A 168 -10.13 -2.09 -6.81
C SER A 168 -11.62 -2.33 -6.57
N GLN A 169 -11.99 -3.48 -6.00
CA GLN A 169 -13.37 -3.83 -5.66
C GLN A 169 -13.73 -3.55 -4.19
N ASN A 170 -12.74 -3.27 -3.35
CA ASN A 170 -12.90 -3.11 -1.89
C ASN A 170 -12.98 -1.61 -1.52
N LEU A 171 -13.90 -0.89 -2.17
CA LEU A 171 -13.97 0.58 -2.12
C LEU A 171 -14.40 1.16 -0.76
N ILE A 172 -14.93 0.32 0.14
CA ILE A 172 -15.36 0.73 1.48
C ILE A 172 -14.32 0.46 2.57
N LEU A 173 -13.09 0.10 2.21
CA LEU A 173 -11.99 -0.04 3.18
C LEU A 173 -11.83 1.24 4.01
N GLU A 174 -11.76 1.05 5.32
CA GLU A 174 -11.49 2.08 6.33
C GLU A 174 -10.09 1.91 6.94
N ASP A 175 -9.59 0.67 7.02
CA ASP A 175 -8.25 0.34 7.54
C ASP A 175 -7.56 -0.69 6.66
N LEU A 176 -6.37 -0.33 6.15
CA LEU A 176 -5.53 -1.17 5.31
C LEU A 176 -4.10 -1.23 5.82
N GLN A 177 -3.67 -2.41 6.26
CA GLN A 177 -2.30 -2.69 6.70
C GLN A 177 -1.69 -3.79 5.81
N CYS A 178 -0.86 -3.39 4.85
CA CYS A 178 -0.28 -4.28 3.83
C CYS A 178 1.26 -4.26 3.78
N GLY A 179 1.93 -3.64 4.75
CA GLY A 179 3.39 -3.58 4.86
C GLY A 179 4.07 -4.86 5.37
N GLY A 180 5.13 -4.70 6.17
CA GLY A 180 5.72 -5.78 6.97
C GLY A 180 7.06 -5.42 7.61
N ILE A 181 7.64 -6.29 8.41
CA ILE A 181 9.00 -6.15 8.96
C ILE A 181 9.75 -7.47 8.78
N SER A 182 9.17 -8.57 9.26
CA SER A 182 9.84 -9.89 9.28
C SER A 182 9.80 -10.61 7.94
N ASN A 183 8.66 -10.56 7.24
CA ASN A 183 8.48 -11.16 5.92
C ASN A 183 7.75 -10.17 5.00
N PRO A 184 8.36 -9.01 4.69
CA PRO A 184 7.65 -7.89 4.09
C PRO A 184 6.99 -8.25 2.77
N ASN A 185 5.83 -7.63 2.52
CA ASN A 185 5.26 -7.61 1.18
C ASN A 185 6.17 -6.76 0.27
N LEU A 186 6.36 -7.22 -0.96
CA LEU A 186 7.24 -6.61 -1.96
C LEU A 186 6.44 -5.72 -2.93
N LEU A 187 5.45 -5.00 -2.40
CA LEU A 187 4.58 -4.12 -3.19
C LEU A 187 5.38 -2.95 -3.76
N THR A 188 5.23 -2.70 -5.05
CA THR A 188 5.88 -1.56 -5.75
C THR A 188 4.91 -0.40 -5.99
N ASN A 189 3.61 -0.67 -5.93
CA ASN A 189 2.54 0.30 -6.05
C ASN A 189 1.31 -0.19 -5.26
N ILE A 190 0.40 0.75 -5.00
CA ILE A 190 -0.95 0.50 -4.50
C ILE A 190 -1.83 1.66 -4.96
N ASP A 191 -2.97 1.37 -5.59
CA ASP A 191 -3.90 2.39 -6.06
C ASP A 191 -4.97 2.64 -4.99
N LEU A 192 -4.92 3.83 -4.38
CA LEU A 192 -5.86 4.27 -3.34
C LEU A 192 -6.81 5.37 -3.82
N THR A 193 -6.80 5.68 -5.12
CA THR A 193 -7.50 6.86 -5.68
C THR A 193 -9.02 6.78 -5.56
N GLN A 194 -9.59 5.60 -5.28
CA GLN A 194 -11.03 5.40 -5.07
C GLN A 194 -11.39 5.09 -3.61
N HIS A 195 -10.41 4.96 -2.70
CA HIS A 195 -10.61 4.54 -1.30
C HIS A 195 -10.86 5.75 -0.39
N ILE A 196 -11.93 6.50 -0.68
CA ILE A 196 -12.26 7.77 -0.01
C ILE A 196 -12.62 7.63 1.48
N ASN A 197 -12.95 6.41 1.93
CA ASN A 197 -13.33 6.12 3.31
C ASN A 197 -12.14 5.72 4.19
N LEU A 198 -10.94 5.61 3.61
CA LEU A 198 -9.75 5.14 4.32
C LEU A 198 -9.35 6.14 5.42
N LYS A 199 -9.24 5.63 6.65
CA LYS A 199 -8.82 6.36 7.86
C LYS A 199 -7.43 5.94 8.30
N GLU A 200 -7.10 4.67 8.14
CA GLU A 200 -5.81 4.12 8.51
C GLU A 200 -5.16 3.42 7.32
N PHE A 201 -3.92 3.79 7.04
CA PHE A 201 -3.15 3.15 5.97
C PHE A 201 -1.70 2.91 6.41
N GLY A 202 -1.30 1.63 6.37
CA GLY A 202 0.07 1.23 6.60
C GLY A 202 0.61 0.33 5.51
N CYS A 203 1.67 0.80 4.85
CA CYS A 203 2.42 0.02 3.87
C CYS A 203 3.93 0.20 4.08
N HIS A 204 4.37 -0.06 5.30
CA HIS A 204 5.78 0.08 5.68
C HIS A 204 6.65 -1.08 5.18
N ASN A 205 7.93 -0.81 4.93
CA ASN A 205 8.93 -1.80 4.49
C ASN A 205 8.52 -2.53 3.20
N CYS A 206 7.96 -1.80 2.24
CA CYS A 206 7.68 -2.29 0.89
C CYS A 206 8.69 -1.68 -0.10
N LEU A 207 8.34 -1.65 -1.38
CA LEU A 207 9.16 -1.09 -2.47
C LEU A 207 8.43 0.05 -3.19
N ILE A 208 7.52 0.75 -2.49
CA ILE A 208 6.71 1.82 -3.07
C ILE A 208 7.61 3.03 -3.36
N SER A 209 7.55 3.53 -4.59
CA SER A 209 8.31 4.71 -5.02
C SER A 209 7.45 5.96 -5.24
N ASN A 210 6.13 5.79 -5.39
CA ASN A 210 5.16 6.87 -5.48
C ASN A 210 3.81 6.38 -4.92
N ILE A 211 3.04 7.29 -4.32
CA ILE A 211 1.68 7.05 -3.87
C ILE A 211 0.83 8.31 -4.06
N ASP A 212 -0.34 8.16 -4.65
CA ASP A 212 -1.34 9.23 -4.75
C ASP A 212 -2.35 9.08 -3.61
N LEU A 213 -2.34 10.04 -2.69
CA LEU A 213 -3.24 10.09 -1.52
C LEU A 213 -4.24 11.26 -1.61
N SER A 214 -4.38 11.88 -2.79
CA SER A 214 -5.16 13.12 -2.98
C SER A 214 -6.66 12.96 -2.70
N GLN A 215 -7.18 11.74 -2.82
CA GLN A 215 -8.60 11.43 -2.58
C GLN A 215 -8.88 10.91 -1.17
N ASN A 216 -7.85 10.54 -0.40
CA ASN A 216 -7.99 9.95 0.93
C ASN A 216 -8.10 11.05 2.01
N ILE A 217 -9.05 11.96 1.85
CA ILE A 217 -9.21 13.15 2.72
C ILE A 217 -9.54 12.81 4.17
N ASN A 218 -10.09 11.62 4.41
CA ASN A 218 -10.44 11.10 5.73
C ASN A 218 -9.30 10.37 6.43
N LEU A 219 -8.10 10.32 5.83
CA LEU A 219 -6.95 9.63 6.39
C LEU A 219 -6.49 10.31 7.69
N GLU A 220 -6.46 9.54 8.77
CA GLU A 220 -6.10 9.96 10.13
C GLU A 220 -4.69 9.48 10.50
N SER A 221 -4.33 8.25 10.11
CA SER A 221 -3.02 7.65 10.36
C SER A 221 -2.38 7.08 9.09
N LEU A 222 -1.12 7.49 8.83
CA LEU A 222 -0.34 7.07 7.67
C LEU A 222 1.03 6.52 8.07
N HIS A 223 1.31 5.28 7.67
CA HIS A 223 2.57 4.60 7.93
C HIS A 223 3.23 4.10 6.64
N LEU A 224 4.21 4.86 6.16
CA LEU A 224 4.96 4.64 4.92
C LEU A 224 6.46 4.49 5.14
N GLN A 225 6.91 4.25 6.38
CA GLN A 225 8.33 4.12 6.67
C GLN A 225 9.00 2.96 5.90
N GLN A 226 10.29 3.09 5.62
CA GLN A 226 11.08 2.06 4.92
C GLN A 226 10.55 1.76 3.51
N ASN A 227 10.37 2.79 2.68
CA ASN A 227 10.02 2.65 1.27
C ASN A 227 11.04 3.40 0.39
N ASN A 228 10.71 3.60 -0.88
CA ASN A 228 11.55 4.28 -1.87
C ASN A 228 10.93 5.59 -2.35
N LEU A 229 10.10 6.24 -1.52
CA LEU A 229 9.40 7.48 -1.87
C LEU A 229 10.40 8.62 -2.06
N THR A 230 10.29 9.36 -3.16
CA THR A 230 11.10 10.56 -3.45
C THR A 230 10.36 11.87 -3.17
N GLU A 231 9.04 11.81 -3.16
CA GLU A 231 8.13 12.89 -2.80
C GLU A 231 6.92 12.31 -2.07
N LEU A 232 6.32 13.12 -1.21
CA LEU A 232 5.07 12.77 -0.53
C LEU A 232 4.24 14.04 -0.38
N ASP A 233 3.10 14.08 -1.08
CA ASP A 233 2.15 15.18 -1.01
C ASP A 233 0.93 14.76 -0.18
N LEU A 234 0.73 15.46 0.94
CA LEU A 234 -0.35 15.25 1.89
C LEU A 234 -1.23 16.50 2.03
N SER A 235 -1.17 17.43 1.07
CA SER A 235 -1.91 18.71 1.11
C SER A 235 -3.43 18.56 1.18
N GLN A 236 -3.97 17.43 0.70
CA GLN A 236 -5.41 17.14 0.74
C GLN A 236 -5.84 16.35 1.99
N ASN A 237 -4.91 15.78 2.77
CA ASN A 237 -5.23 14.90 3.89
C ASN A 237 -5.48 15.72 5.17
N THR A 238 -6.57 16.49 5.19
CA THR A 238 -6.90 17.46 6.23
C THR A 238 -7.20 16.84 7.61
N SER A 239 -7.48 15.54 7.66
CA SER A 239 -7.75 14.80 8.90
C SER A 239 -6.52 14.15 9.52
N LEU A 240 -5.35 14.24 8.86
CA LEU A 240 -4.16 13.48 9.23
C LEU A 240 -3.58 13.96 10.56
N ASN A 241 -3.49 13.04 11.53
CA ASN A 241 -2.94 13.31 12.87
C ASN A 241 -1.66 12.51 13.16
N THR A 242 -1.41 11.42 12.42
CA THR A 242 -0.21 10.58 12.60
C THR A 242 0.46 10.31 11.25
N LEU A 243 1.75 10.62 11.16
CA LEU A 243 2.57 10.37 9.97
C LEU A 243 3.90 9.71 10.33
N SER A 244 4.15 8.54 9.75
CA SER A 244 5.45 7.87 9.76
C SER A 244 5.94 7.70 8.33
N CYS A 245 6.96 8.47 7.93
CA CYS A 245 7.59 8.40 6.60
C CYS A 245 9.12 8.34 6.68
N GLN A 246 9.66 7.94 7.84
CA GLN A 246 11.10 7.77 8.05
C GLN A 246 11.70 6.67 7.15
N ASN A 247 13.01 6.73 6.91
CA ASN A 247 13.73 5.79 6.05
C ASN A 247 13.13 5.71 4.62
N ASN A 248 13.03 6.86 3.96
CA ASN A 248 12.68 6.97 2.54
C ASN A 248 13.76 7.79 1.82
N GLU A 249 13.54 8.11 0.56
CA GLU A 249 14.43 8.95 -0.26
C GLU A 249 13.80 10.33 -0.54
N LEU A 250 12.96 10.83 0.39
CA LEU A 250 12.18 12.04 0.18
C LEU A 250 13.10 13.23 -0.08
N THR A 251 12.78 13.99 -1.12
CA THR A 251 13.39 15.28 -1.46
C THR A 251 12.50 16.45 -1.05
N LEU A 252 11.19 16.21 -1.10
CA LEU A 252 10.11 17.11 -0.73
C LEU A 252 9.04 16.34 0.06
N LEU A 253 8.56 16.96 1.14
CA LEU A 253 7.42 16.49 1.92
C LEU A 253 6.43 17.64 2.05
N ASN A 254 5.25 17.52 1.45
CA ASN A 254 4.20 18.53 1.61
C ASN A 254 3.18 18.06 2.64
N ILE A 255 3.14 18.73 3.79
CA ILE A 255 2.16 18.50 4.85
C ILE A 255 1.29 19.73 5.10
N LYS A 256 1.28 20.72 4.20
CA LYS A 256 0.49 21.94 4.33
C LYS A 256 -0.99 21.65 4.03
N ASN A 257 -1.67 21.10 5.02
CA ASN A 257 -3.02 20.57 4.92
C ASN A 257 -4.01 21.21 5.92
N GLY A 258 -3.59 22.26 6.62
CA GLY A 258 -4.37 22.96 7.63
C GLY A 258 -4.46 22.24 9.00
N ASN A 259 -3.78 21.10 9.19
CA ASN A 259 -3.89 20.27 10.40
C ASN A 259 -2.55 20.03 11.12
N ASN A 260 -1.49 20.78 10.81
CA ASN A 260 -0.17 20.61 11.42
C ASN A 260 -0.16 20.69 12.97
N ASN A 261 -1.10 21.43 13.58
CA ASN A 261 -1.14 21.62 15.03
C ASN A 261 -1.43 20.35 15.85
N PHE A 262 -2.00 19.32 15.22
CA PHE A 262 -2.35 18.05 15.85
C PHE A 262 -1.53 16.89 15.30
N LEU A 263 -0.56 17.17 14.42
CA LEU A 263 0.22 16.16 13.73
C LEU A 263 1.37 15.66 14.60
N SER A 264 1.39 14.34 14.82
CA SER A 264 2.56 13.59 15.28
C SER A 264 3.32 13.05 14.06
N MET A 265 4.56 13.47 13.86
CA MET A 265 5.36 13.13 12.68
C MET A 265 6.72 12.51 13.01
N LEU A 266 7.02 11.41 12.31
CA LEU A 266 8.34 10.78 12.21
C LEU A 266 8.79 10.79 10.74
N ALA A 267 9.81 11.60 10.42
CA ALA A 267 10.31 11.77 9.05
C ALA A 267 11.84 11.64 8.95
N TYR A 268 12.49 11.04 9.95
CA TYR A 268 13.94 10.90 10.01
C TYR A 268 14.51 9.94 8.96
N ASN A 269 15.83 10.01 8.73
CA ASN A 269 16.52 9.20 7.72
C ASN A 269 15.94 9.37 6.30
N ASN A 270 15.65 10.61 5.92
CA ASN A 270 15.40 11.01 4.54
C ASN A 270 16.56 11.91 4.09
N PRO A 271 17.71 11.37 3.66
CA PRO A 271 18.96 12.13 3.52
C PRO A 271 18.90 13.23 2.46
N ASN A 272 18.03 13.08 1.45
CA ASN A 272 17.88 14.05 0.36
C ASN A 272 16.79 15.09 0.63
N LEU A 273 16.15 15.06 1.81
CA LEU A 273 15.04 15.96 2.15
C LEU A 273 15.58 17.36 2.38
N THR A 274 15.12 18.30 1.55
CA THR A 274 15.55 19.71 1.63
C THR A 274 14.40 20.63 2.00
N CYS A 275 13.17 20.27 1.62
CA CYS A 275 12.00 21.08 1.88
C CYS A 275 10.86 20.29 2.51
N ILE A 276 10.26 20.86 3.55
CA ILE A 276 9.01 20.40 4.13
C ILE A 276 8.02 21.56 4.05
N GLU A 277 6.97 21.41 3.26
CA GLU A 277 5.92 22.42 3.14
C GLU A 277 4.93 22.28 4.30
N VAL A 278 4.71 23.36 5.04
CA VAL A 278 3.92 23.38 6.28
C VAL A 278 2.92 24.54 6.31
N ASP A 279 1.95 24.46 7.21
CA ASP A 279 0.96 25.52 7.43
C ASP A 279 1.55 26.77 8.09
N ASP A 280 2.42 26.57 9.10
CA ASP A 280 3.08 27.63 9.86
C ASP A 280 4.52 27.21 10.20
N VAL A 281 5.49 27.96 9.65
CA VAL A 281 6.92 27.69 9.84
C VAL A 281 7.37 27.89 11.28
N ASN A 282 6.80 28.85 12.02
CA ASN A 282 7.17 29.08 13.42
C ASN A 282 6.68 27.94 14.30
N TYR A 283 5.45 27.47 14.09
CA TYR A 283 4.94 26.28 14.77
C TYR A 283 5.80 25.06 14.45
N ALA A 284 6.07 24.79 13.18
CA ALA A 284 6.84 23.62 12.74
C ALA A 284 8.24 23.58 13.37
N ASN A 285 8.92 24.72 13.48
CA ASN A 285 10.23 24.82 14.14
C ASN A 285 10.19 24.51 15.66
N ASN A 286 9.02 24.63 16.30
CA ASN A 286 8.83 24.37 17.74
C ASN A 286 8.01 23.09 18.02
N SER A 287 7.60 22.36 16.99
CA SER A 287 6.72 21.18 17.07
C SER A 287 7.33 19.98 17.81
N GLY A 288 8.66 19.86 17.81
CA GLY A 288 9.37 18.67 18.29
C GLY A 288 9.32 17.49 17.30
N TRP A 289 8.90 17.68 16.05
CA TRP A 289 8.90 16.62 15.04
C TRP A 289 10.30 16.04 14.80
N ASN A 290 10.37 14.72 14.68
CA ASN A 290 11.64 14.02 14.52
C ASN A 290 11.99 13.84 13.04
N ILE A 291 12.77 14.78 12.49
CA ILE A 291 13.26 14.76 11.10
C ILE A 291 14.74 14.36 11.03
N ASN A 292 15.53 14.58 12.08
CA ASN A 292 16.97 14.27 12.15
C ASN A 292 17.75 14.47 10.82
N ASN A 293 17.46 15.55 10.11
CA ASN A 293 18.13 15.97 8.87
C ASN A 293 18.44 17.45 8.99
N THR A 294 19.73 17.81 8.90
CA THR A 294 20.23 19.18 9.07
C THR A 294 20.06 20.05 7.81
N GLN A 295 19.70 19.45 6.67
CA GLN A 295 19.48 20.14 5.39
C GLN A 295 18.01 20.49 5.15
N ALA A 296 17.07 19.76 5.77
CA ALA A 296 15.65 19.99 5.61
C ALA A 296 15.22 21.30 6.28
N GLN A 297 14.46 22.12 5.56
CA GLN A 297 13.87 23.36 6.08
C GLN A 297 12.35 23.35 5.92
N TYR A 298 11.66 23.86 6.93
CA TYR A 298 10.22 24.13 6.84
C TYR A 298 9.99 25.40 6.02
N ASN A 299 9.04 25.34 5.08
CA ASN A 299 8.69 26.46 4.23
C ASN A 299 7.17 26.51 3.99
N LEU A 300 6.66 27.66 3.58
CA LEU A 300 5.26 27.82 3.18
C LEU A 300 5.02 27.46 1.71
N ASP A 301 6.10 27.32 0.93
CA ASP A 301 6.06 26.99 -0.49
C ASP A 301 7.39 26.35 -0.91
N CYS A 302 7.35 25.06 -1.28
CA CYS A 302 8.52 24.32 -1.77
C CYS A 302 8.69 24.37 -3.30
N SER A 303 7.77 25.01 -4.04
CA SER A 303 7.80 25.07 -5.51
C SER A 303 9.04 25.79 -6.07
N ASN A 304 9.69 26.61 -5.26
CA ASN A 304 10.92 27.33 -5.63
C ASN A 304 12.23 26.54 -5.39
N LEU A 305 12.16 25.30 -4.90
CA LEU A 305 13.36 24.48 -4.64
C LEU A 305 13.67 23.48 -5.77
N SER A 306 12.84 23.45 -6.83
CA SER A 306 13.25 22.93 -8.14
C SER A 306 14.20 23.92 -8.82
N ILE A 307 15.44 23.93 -8.36
CA ILE A 307 16.70 24.08 -9.08
C ILE A 307 17.74 24.08 -7.96
N LEU A 308 18.39 22.92 -7.73
CA LEU A 308 19.82 22.93 -7.43
C LEU A 308 20.41 24.00 -8.34
N GLU A 309 21.04 25.05 -7.80
CA GLU A 309 21.88 25.97 -8.57
C GLU A 309 22.92 25.13 -9.33
N PHE A 310 22.52 24.54 -10.46
CA PHE A 310 23.39 24.33 -11.58
C PHE A 310 23.78 25.75 -11.90
N ASP A 311 25.00 26.08 -11.50
CA ASP A 311 25.79 27.20 -11.96
C ASP A 311 25.58 27.28 -13.48
N LYS A 312 24.52 28.00 -13.89
CA LYS A 312 24.12 28.10 -15.29
C LYS A 312 25.34 28.73 -15.91
N PRO A 313 26.07 28.05 -16.80
CA PRO A 313 27.24 28.67 -17.37
C PRO A 313 26.71 29.87 -18.14
N GLU A 314 27.06 31.03 -17.62
CA GLU A 314 26.67 32.32 -18.12
C GLU A 314 27.36 32.46 -19.47
N ILE A 315 26.67 32.02 -20.53
CA ILE A 315 27.14 32.13 -21.90
C ILE A 315 26.70 33.50 -22.41
N GLU A 316 27.65 34.41 -22.52
CA GLU A 316 27.44 35.74 -23.08
C GLU A 316 27.96 35.77 -24.52
N ILE A 317 27.19 36.35 -25.43
CA ILE A 317 27.61 36.58 -26.82
C ILE A 317 27.71 38.07 -27.08
N TYR A 318 28.86 38.53 -27.55
CA TYR A 318 29.07 39.93 -27.89
C TYR A 318 30.07 40.14 -29.05
N PRO A 319 29.90 41.20 -29.85
CA PRO A 319 28.72 42.08 -29.88
C PRO A 319 27.51 41.34 -30.49
N ASN A 320 26.30 41.61 -30.02
CA ASN A 320 25.07 41.11 -30.63
C ASN A 320 24.02 42.23 -30.57
N PRO A 321 23.67 42.89 -31.70
CA PRO A 321 23.97 42.54 -33.09
C PRO A 321 25.46 42.65 -33.53
N THR A 322 25.84 42.01 -34.64
CA THR A 322 27.17 42.13 -35.27
C THR A 322 27.12 42.13 -36.80
N LYS A 323 28.15 42.68 -37.45
CA LYS A 323 28.35 42.61 -38.91
C LYS A 323 29.24 41.45 -39.36
N SER A 324 30.05 40.89 -38.47
CA SER A 324 31.09 39.92 -38.86
C SER A 324 31.35 38.87 -37.80
N LYS A 325 31.94 39.24 -36.67
CA LYS A 325 32.41 38.29 -35.65
C LYS A 325 31.62 38.41 -34.35
N LEU A 326 31.46 37.27 -33.69
CA LEU A 326 30.84 37.09 -32.38
C LEU A 326 31.83 36.42 -31.45
N ASN A 327 32.04 36.96 -30.26
CA ASN A 327 32.73 36.27 -29.19
C ASN A 327 31.72 35.57 -28.27
N ILE A 328 32.11 34.42 -27.75
CA ILE A 328 31.33 33.59 -26.81
C ILE A 328 32.15 33.51 -25.53
N LYS A 329 31.69 34.19 -24.48
CA LYS A 329 32.25 34.10 -23.14
C LYS A 329 31.46 33.08 -22.35
N SER A 330 32.16 32.18 -21.67
CA SER A 330 31.59 31.08 -20.89
C SER A 330 32.51 30.77 -19.72
N LYS A 331 31.94 30.49 -18.54
CA LYS A 331 32.70 30.00 -17.37
C LYS A 331 33.24 28.57 -17.57
N ALA A 332 32.58 27.78 -18.41
CA ALA A 332 32.94 26.40 -18.73
C ALA A 332 33.54 26.27 -20.14
N GLN A 333 34.40 25.26 -20.35
CA GLN A 333 34.98 24.98 -21.66
C GLN A 333 33.88 24.66 -22.69
N ILE A 334 33.89 25.41 -23.79
CA ILE A 334 32.99 25.20 -24.93
C ILE A 334 33.49 24.01 -25.73
N GLU A 335 32.64 23.00 -25.92
CA GLU A 335 32.95 21.82 -26.72
C GLU A 335 32.51 22.02 -28.17
N GLN A 336 31.36 22.67 -28.37
CA GLN A 336 30.70 22.76 -29.67
C GLN A 336 29.80 23.98 -29.77
N VAL A 337 29.80 24.60 -30.96
CA VAL A 337 28.84 25.65 -31.36
C VAL A 337 28.21 25.23 -32.68
N ILE A 338 26.88 25.20 -32.74
CA ILE A 338 26.10 24.91 -33.94
C ILE A 338 25.25 26.13 -34.28
N ILE A 339 25.26 26.53 -35.54
CA ILE A 339 24.48 27.66 -36.05
C ILE A 339 23.30 27.13 -36.86
N TYR A 340 22.12 27.62 -36.54
CA TYR A 340 20.87 27.37 -37.26
C TYR A 340 20.30 28.67 -37.82
N SER A 341 19.64 28.57 -38.97
CA SER A 341 18.77 29.65 -39.48
C SER A 341 17.52 29.81 -38.60
N ILE A 342 16.76 30.90 -38.81
CA ILE A 342 15.46 31.11 -38.14
C ILE A 342 14.45 29.98 -38.40
N LEU A 343 14.56 29.26 -39.52
CA LEU A 343 13.73 28.11 -39.86
C LEU A 343 14.25 26.79 -39.27
N GLY A 344 15.28 26.83 -38.41
CA GLY A 344 15.86 25.63 -37.79
C GLY A 344 16.79 24.82 -38.71
N LYS A 345 17.04 25.26 -39.94
CA LYS A 345 18.01 24.60 -40.84
C LYS A 345 19.44 24.76 -40.31
N PHE A 346 20.18 23.65 -40.23
CA PHE A 346 21.62 23.63 -39.91
C PHE A 346 22.43 24.42 -40.93
N ILE A 347 23.33 25.28 -40.47
CA ILE A 347 24.22 26.08 -41.31
C ILE A 347 25.67 25.62 -41.15
N ARG A 348 26.17 25.63 -39.90
CA ARG A 348 27.59 25.41 -39.62
C ARG A 348 27.78 24.86 -38.20
N LYS A 349 28.84 24.06 -38.00
CA LYS A 349 29.32 23.58 -36.70
C LYS A 349 30.79 23.95 -36.52
N LYS A 350 31.15 24.37 -35.31
CA LYS A 350 32.54 24.57 -34.86
C LYS A 350 32.75 23.84 -33.53
N LEU A 351 33.95 23.33 -33.31
CA LEU A 351 34.34 22.65 -32.08
C LEU A 351 35.35 23.50 -31.33
N ASN A 352 35.33 23.44 -30.00
CA ASN A 352 36.33 24.04 -29.11
C ASN A 352 36.66 25.51 -29.45
N THR A 353 35.65 26.34 -29.64
CA THR A 353 35.83 27.75 -30.04
C THR A 353 35.03 28.71 -29.18
N SER A 354 35.61 29.87 -28.93
CA SER A 354 35.01 31.02 -28.26
C SER A 354 34.72 32.19 -29.23
N MET A 355 34.89 31.99 -30.54
CA MET A 355 34.63 33.04 -31.54
C MET A 355 34.07 32.45 -32.83
N ILE A 356 33.06 33.11 -33.38
CA ILE A 356 32.40 32.71 -34.63
C ILE A 356 32.45 33.86 -35.62
N ASP A 357 32.90 33.57 -36.84
CA ASP A 357 32.81 34.47 -37.98
C ASP A 357 31.57 34.14 -38.83
N ILE A 358 30.69 35.13 -38.95
CA ILE A 358 29.44 35.13 -39.72
C ILE A 358 29.44 36.20 -40.82
N SER A 359 30.61 36.72 -41.22
CA SER A 359 30.72 37.77 -42.26
C SER A 359 30.10 37.36 -43.60
N GLU A 360 30.11 36.06 -43.90
CA GLU A 360 29.56 35.47 -45.13
C GLU A 360 28.04 35.27 -45.09
N PHE A 361 27.39 35.52 -43.95
CA PHE A 361 25.96 35.28 -43.79
C PHE A 361 25.17 36.53 -44.20
N ASP A 362 24.00 36.31 -44.79
CA ASP A 362 23.04 37.38 -45.07
C ASP A 362 22.56 38.03 -43.78
N SER A 363 22.13 39.30 -43.86
CA SER A 363 21.54 40.00 -42.73
C SER A 363 20.27 39.29 -42.26
N GLY A 364 20.15 39.05 -40.95
CA GLY A 364 19.04 38.28 -40.41
C GLY A 364 19.27 37.72 -39.01
N ILE A 365 18.32 36.90 -38.57
CA ILE A 365 18.33 36.25 -37.25
C ILE A 365 18.84 34.82 -37.39
N TYR A 366 19.77 34.44 -36.51
CA TYR A 366 20.30 33.08 -36.41
C TYR A 366 20.28 32.60 -34.95
N PHE A 367 20.35 31.30 -34.75
CA PHE A 367 20.41 30.67 -33.42
C PHE A 367 21.72 29.89 -33.25
N LEU A 368 22.44 30.18 -32.18
CA LEU A 368 23.64 29.46 -31.77
C LEU A 368 23.28 28.47 -30.67
N LYS A 369 23.36 27.17 -30.95
CA LYS A 369 23.32 26.11 -29.95
C LYS A 369 24.74 25.80 -29.49
N ILE A 370 25.06 26.16 -28.27
CA ILE A 370 26.39 26.07 -27.67
C ILE A 370 26.37 24.98 -26.61
N LYS A 371 27.22 23.96 -26.77
CA LYS A 371 27.46 22.92 -25.78
C LYS A 371 28.76 23.22 -25.05
N ALA A 372 28.68 23.39 -23.74
CA ALA A 372 29.82 23.39 -22.84
C ALA A 372 29.80 22.12 -21.99
N LYS A 373 30.92 21.79 -21.31
CA LYS A 373 31.15 20.54 -20.58
C LYS A 373 29.91 19.93 -19.89
N ASN A 374 29.11 20.75 -19.21
CA ASN A 374 27.92 20.32 -18.47
C ASN A 374 26.62 21.07 -18.87
N SER A 375 26.57 21.73 -20.03
CA SER A 375 25.36 22.49 -20.42
C SER A 375 25.16 22.63 -21.93
N ILE A 376 23.93 22.93 -22.32
CA ILE A 376 23.58 23.33 -23.68
C ILE A 376 22.74 24.61 -23.59
N SER A 377 23.17 25.68 -24.26
CA SER A 377 22.43 26.93 -24.38
C SER A 377 22.10 27.23 -25.83
N THR A 378 20.94 27.82 -26.10
CA THR A 378 20.57 28.33 -27.42
C THR A 378 20.39 29.84 -27.36
N ILE A 379 21.20 30.58 -28.11
CA ILE A 379 21.22 32.05 -28.08
C ILE A 379 20.84 32.60 -29.45
N LYS A 380 19.90 33.55 -29.47
CA LYS A 380 19.54 34.33 -30.65
C LYS A 380 20.63 35.36 -30.95
N ILE A 381 21.09 35.40 -32.19
CA ILE A 381 22.03 36.41 -32.68
C ILE A 381 21.41 37.17 -33.86
N ILE A 382 21.82 38.43 -34.02
CA ILE A 382 21.38 39.31 -35.11
C ILE A 382 22.61 39.66 -35.96
N LYS A 383 22.59 39.26 -37.23
CA LYS A 383 23.53 39.67 -38.27
C LYS A 383 22.98 40.93 -38.94
N GLU A 384 23.73 42.02 -38.83
CA GLU A 384 23.47 43.27 -39.55
C GLU A 384 23.95 43.23 -40.99
#